data_AF-A0A1E3REM1-F1
#
_entry.id   AF-A0A1E3REM1-F1
#
_cell.length_a   1.000
_cell.length_b   1.000
_cell.length_c   1.000
_cell.angle_alpha   90.00
_cell.angle_beta   90.00
_cell.angle_gamma   90.00
#
_symmetry.space_group_name_H-M   'P 1'
#
loop_
_entity.id
_entity.type
_entity.pdbx_description
1 polymer ?
#
loop_
_entity_poly.entity_id
_entity_poly.type
_entity_poly.pdbx_seq_one_letter_code
_entity_poly.pdbx_strand_id
1 'polypeptide(L)'
;MGAEGQAFLSDLLAASWDDDGRRAGELFAWIPRDAQSDDPAAATRAGETAHAIASFLADERDTIAETPANSDLWRSFADSLIPYLGALVGDDRRISGFASLDGLNSQMRRAASLFAAMTKDSEANRAWVDAADAKALEYEQAFAKAAVADPLQADSGDAQRDLLRAARLRSLVATGDRLANPDAPRPVPTYAETAVMYQVASLTARDDDPQINEKFFRDGRLLPIDEIPEEDRSIYRAQLRVYLVPWPQIGAAIERYARTYSTIADGQ
;
A
#
# COMPACT_ATOMS: atom_id res chain seq x y z
N MET A 1 7.40 -0.07 22.96
CA MET A 1 8.29 -1.11 23.53
C MET A 1 9.63 -0.50 23.91
N GLY A 2 10.22 -0.95 25.02
CA GLY A 2 11.59 -0.58 25.42
C GLY A 2 12.64 -1.53 24.82
N ALA A 3 13.91 -1.36 25.19
CA ALA A 3 15.05 -2.14 24.68
C ALA A 3 14.86 -3.68 24.79
N GLU A 4 14.15 -4.16 25.81
CA GLU A 4 13.88 -5.59 26.03
C GLU A 4 13.00 -6.21 24.92
N GLY A 5 12.05 -5.46 24.37
CA GLY A 5 11.20 -5.95 23.28
C GLY A 5 11.94 -6.09 21.95
N GLN A 6 12.89 -5.18 21.68
CA GLN A 6 13.77 -5.27 20.52
C GLN A 6 14.75 -6.44 20.64
N ALA A 7 15.33 -6.65 21.83
CA ALA A 7 16.19 -7.79 22.10
C ALA A 7 15.43 -9.12 21.89
N PHE A 8 14.19 -9.21 22.40
CA PHE A 8 13.34 -10.39 22.18
C PHE A 8 13.10 -10.69 20.68
N LEU A 9 12.73 -9.69 19.88
CA LEU A 9 12.51 -9.89 18.43
C LEU A 9 13.80 -10.24 17.69
N SER A 10 14.93 -9.67 18.11
CA SER A 10 16.25 -10.00 17.56
C SER A 10 16.62 -11.45 17.85
N ASP A 11 16.50 -11.90 19.10
CA ASP A 11 16.76 -13.29 19.50
C ASP A 11 15.83 -14.26 18.78
N LEU A 12 14.55 -13.89 18.61
CA LEU A 12 13.54 -14.69 17.91
C LEU A 12 13.91 -14.93 16.44
N LEU A 13 14.37 -13.88 15.74
CA LEU A 13 14.78 -13.95 14.35
C LEU A 13 16.15 -14.64 14.16
N ALA A 14 17.09 -14.45 15.08
CA ALA A 14 18.42 -15.05 15.00
C ALA A 14 18.40 -16.58 15.22
N ALA A 15 17.39 -17.09 15.91
CA ALA A 15 17.24 -18.51 16.15
C ALA A 15 16.93 -19.30 14.87
N SER A 16 17.63 -20.43 14.70
CA SER A 16 17.30 -21.43 13.67
C SER A 16 16.30 -22.41 14.26
N TRP A 17 15.02 -22.28 13.86
CA TRP A 17 13.94 -23.11 14.39
C TRP A 17 13.78 -24.38 13.55
N ASP A 18 13.69 -25.55 14.19
CA ASP A 18 13.47 -26.84 13.50
C ASP A 18 12.08 -26.94 12.85
N ASP A 19 11.17 -26.02 13.18
CA ASP A 19 9.78 -25.99 12.74
C ASP A 19 9.45 -24.77 11.87
N ASP A 20 10.46 -24.22 11.20
CA ASP A 20 10.39 -23.01 10.37
C ASP A 20 9.88 -21.76 11.12
N GLY A 21 9.97 -21.78 12.45
CA GLY A 21 9.56 -20.68 13.32
C GLY A 21 8.06 -20.70 13.64
N ARG A 22 7.34 -21.79 13.36
CA ARG A 22 5.90 -21.89 13.60
C ARG A 22 5.51 -21.62 15.06
N ARG A 23 6.16 -22.28 16.02
CA ARG A 23 5.90 -22.05 17.46
C ARG A 23 6.24 -20.63 17.90
N ALA A 24 7.27 -20.03 17.31
CA ALA A 24 7.60 -18.62 17.54
C ALA A 24 6.48 -17.71 17.00
N GLY A 25 5.95 -18.02 15.81
CA GLY A 25 4.82 -17.33 15.20
C GLY A 25 3.53 -17.39 16.01
N GLU A 26 3.24 -18.50 16.69
CA GLU A 26 2.07 -18.67 17.55
C GLU A 26 1.98 -17.62 18.68
N LEU A 27 3.11 -17.02 19.08
CA LEU A 27 3.15 -15.92 20.05
C LEU A 27 2.41 -14.65 19.55
N PHE A 28 2.22 -14.52 18.25
CA PHE A 28 1.60 -13.35 17.60
C PHE A 28 0.23 -13.63 17.01
N ALA A 29 -0.23 -14.88 16.98
CA ALA A 29 -1.49 -15.30 16.33
C ALA A 29 -2.76 -14.62 16.89
N TRP A 30 -2.68 -14.03 18.08
CA TRP A 30 -3.78 -13.27 18.69
C TRP A 30 -3.92 -11.84 18.13
N ILE A 31 -2.85 -11.28 17.55
CA ILE A 31 -2.82 -9.88 17.09
C ILE A 31 -3.90 -9.62 16.02
N PRO A 32 -4.03 -10.40 14.93
CA PRO A 32 -5.02 -10.11 13.89
C PRO A 32 -6.45 -10.18 14.41
N ARG A 33 -6.73 -11.13 15.32
CA ARG A 33 -8.04 -11.29 15.95
C ARG A 33 -8.39 -10.09 16.82
N ASP A 34 -7.44 -9.63 17.63
CA ASP A 34 -7.67 -8.57 18.59
C ASP A 34 -7.60 -7.18 17.95
N ALA A 35 -7.00 -7.03 16.75
CA ALA A 35 -6.90 -5.77 16.00
C ALA A 35 -8.23 -5.07 15.75
N GLN A 36 -9.33 -5.83 15.64
CA GLN A 36 -10.69 -5.32 15.44
C GLN A 36 -11.61 -5.64 16.63
N SER A 37 -11.04 -5.98 17.79
CA SER A 37 -11.82 -6.30 18.98
C SER A 37 -12.66 -5.11 19.45
N ASP A 38 -13.89 -5.39 19.89
CA ASP A 38 -14.73 -4.40 20.58
C ASP A 38 -14.19 -4.07 21.99
N ASP A 39 -13.28 -4.89 22.54
CA ASP A 39 -12.54 -4.57 23.77
C ASP A 39 -11.39 -3.59 23.43
N PRO A 40 -11.46 -2.31 23.85
CA PRO A 40 -10.46 -1.31 23.52
C PRO A 40 -9.07 -1.65 24.07
N ALA A 41 -9.00 -2.36 25.20
CA ALA A 41 -7.74 -2.75 25.79
C ALA A 41 -7.06 -3.86 24.98
N ALA A 42 -7.83 -4.82 24.46
CA ALA A 42 -7.32 -5.84 23.54
C ALA A 42 -6.84 -5.22 22.22
N ALA A 43 -7.66 -4.38 21.59
CA ALA A 43 -7.30 -3.72 20.34
C ALA A 43 -6.05 -2.84 20.47
N THR A 44 -5.92 -2.09 21.57
CA THR A 44 -4.74 -1.26 21.84
C THR A 44 -3.48 -2.12 22.01
N ARG A 45 -3.54 -3.19 22.80
CA ARG A 45 -2.38 -4.10 22.99
C ARG A 45 -1.95 -4.75 21.68
N ALA A 46 -2.91 -5.17 20.86
CA ALA A 46 -2.63 -5.75 19.54
C ALA A 46 -1.90 -4.73 18.66
N GLY A 47 -2.41 -3.49 18.60
CA GLY A 47 -1.79 -2.44 17.79
C GLY A 47 -0.41 -2.01 18.28
N GLU A 48 -0.20 -1.88 19.60
CA GLU A 48 1.11 -1.54 20.16
C GLU A 48 2.14 -2.64 19.88
N THR A 49 1.71 -3.90 19.92
CA THR A 49 2.57 -5.06 19.61
C THR A 49 2.91 -5.09 18.12
N ALA A 50 1.90 -4.98 17.25
CA ALA A 50 2.09 -4.88 15.81
C ALA A 50 3.00 -3.70 15.43
N HIS A 51 2.82 -2.53 16.06
CA HIS A 51 3.64 -1.36 15.80
C HIS A 51 5.11 -1.59 16.17
N ALA A 52 5.36 -2.33 17.27
CA ALA A 52 6.71 -2.67 17.66
C ALA A 52 7.36 -3.68 16.70
N ILE A 53 6.62 -4.69 16.23
CA ILE A 53 7.08 -5.61 15.18
C ILE A 53 7.42 -4.81 13.92
N ALA A 54 6.49 -3.96 13.44
CA ALA A 54 6.69 -3.13 12.26
C ALA A 54 7.90 -2.20 12.39
N SER A 55 8.07 -1.56 13.54
CA SER A 55 9.23 -0.69 13.83
C SER A 55 10.54 -1.48 13.81
N PHE A 56 10.57 -2.64 14.46
CA PHE A 56 11.76 -3.49 14.51
C PHE A 56 12.15 -3.98 13.11
N LEU A 57 11.20 -4.50 12.32
CA LEU A 57 11.46 -4.94 10.94
C LEU A 57 11.93 -3.80 10.03
N ALA A 58 11.40 -2.59 10.22
CA ALA A 58 11.84 -1.41 9.48
C ALA A 58 13.27 -0.97 9.82
N ASP A 59 13.62 -0.99 11.11
CA ASP A 59 14.89 -0.45 11.62
C ASP A 59 16.05 -1.45 11.46
N GLU A 60 15.78 -2.76 11.51
CA GLU A 60 16.79 -3.84 11.50
C GLU A 60 16.92 -4.55 10.14
N ARG A 61 16.39 -3.96 9.04
CA ARG A 61 16.34 -4.58 7.71
C ARG A 61 17.66 -5.24 7.27
N ASP A 62 18.79 -4.56 7.47
CA ASP A 62 20.09 -5.07 7.03
C ASP A 62 20.55 -6.27 7.89
N THR A 63 20.30 -6.24 9.21
CA THR A 63 20.57 -7.36 10.13
C THR A 63 19.70 -8.57 9.79
N ILE A 64 18.44 -8.33 9.44
CA ILE A 64 17.43 -9.33 9.06
C ILE A 64 17.81 -10.11 7.80
N ALA A 65 18.53 -9.49 6.86
CA ALA A 65 18.95 -10.17 5.63
C ALA A 65 19.80 -11.41 5.93
N GLU A 66 20.57 -11.39 7.02
CA GLU A 66 21.50 -12.45 7.43
C GLU A 66 20.85 -13.53 8.33
N THR A 67 19.60 -13.36 8.74
CA THR A 67 18.93 -14.32 9.64
C THR A 67 18.43 -15.56 8.90
N PRO A 68 18.22 -16.69 9.61
CA PRO A 68 17.56 -17.88 9.06
C PRO A 68 16.21 -17.55 8.41
N ALA A 69 15.82 -18.33 7.40
CA ALA A 69 14.64 -18.04 6.60
C ALA A 69 13.33 -18.10 7.41
N ASN A 70 13.15 -19.09 8.29
CA ASN A 70 11.99 -19.26 9.18
C ASN A 70 10.64 -18.83 8.55
N SER A 71 10.23 -19.49 7.46
CA SER A 71 9.08 -19.06 6.64
C SER A 71 7.77 -18.92 7.41
N ASP A 72 7.47 -19.81 8.36
CA ASP A 72 6.23 -19.74 9.16
C ASP A 72 6.23 -18.54 10.13
N LEU A 73 7.41 -18.10 10.60
CA LEU A 73 7.54 -16.89 11.40
C LEU A 73 7.26 -15.62 10.57
N TRP A 74 7.80 -15.54 9.35
CA TRP A 74 7.53 -14.40 8.46
C TRP A 74 6.08 -14.29 8.04
N ARG A 75 5.42 -15.42 7.75
CA ARG A 75 3.98 -15.45 7.50
C ARG A 75 3.20 -14.92 8.70
N SER A 76 3.58 -15.32 9.91
CA SER A 76 2.95 -14.83 11.15
C SER A 76 3.15 -13.32 11.36
N PHE A 77 4.33 -12.77 11.00
CA PHE A 77 4.53 -11.32 10.99
C PHE A 77 3.66 -10.61 9.97
N ALA A 78 3.58 -11.12 8.73
CA ALA A 78 2.70 -10.54 7.72
C ALA A 78 1.24 -10.53 8.20
N ASP A 79 0.73 -11.67 8.69
CA ASP A 79 -0.64 -11.79 9.21
C ASP A 79 -0.91 -10.80 10.35
N SER A 80 0.06 -10.63 11.27
CA SER A 80 -0.03 -9.70 12.40
C SER A 80 -0.07 -8.23 11.98
N LEU A 81 0.54 -7.88 10.85
CA LEU A 81 0.65 -6.50 10.39
C LEU A 81 -0.43 -6.09 9.38
N ILE A 82 -0.97 -7.03 8.59
CA ILE A 82 -1.96 -6.74 7.52
C ILE A 82 -3.12 -5.85 8.00
N PRO A 83 -3.74 -6.07 9.18
CA PRO A 83 -4.83 -5.23 9.67
C PRO A 83 -4.47 -3.75 9.84
N TYR A 84 -3.18 -3.42 9.96
CA TYR A 84 -2.65 -2.09 10.25
C TYR A 84 -2.14 -1.34 9.01
N LEU A 85 -2.24 -1.92 7.81
CA LEU A 85 -1.85 -1.28 6.55
C LEU A 85 -2.51 0.09 6.33
N GLY A 86 -3.78 0.24 6.73
CA GLY A 86 -4.47 1.52 6.69
C GLY A 86 -3.81 2.57 7.61
N ALA A 87 -3.53 2.19 8.85
CA ALA A 87 -2.93 3.08 9.84
C ALA A 87 -1.52 3.54 9.43
N LEU A 88 -0.75 2.66 8.77
CA LEU A 88 0.57 2.98 8.22
C LEU A 88 0.54 4.15 7.24
N VAL A 89 -0.58 4.38 6.55
CA VAL A 89 -0.75 5.46 5.57
C VAL A 89 -1.70 6.57 6.02
N GLY A 90 -2.06 6.58 7.30
CA GLY A 90 -2.89 7.62 7.91
C GLY A 90 -4.39 7.34 7.88
N ASP A 91 -4.79 6.07 7.81
CA ASP A 91 -6.14 5.63 8.13
C ASP A 91 -6.18 4.86 9.45
N ASP A 92 -6.31 5.60 10.54
CA ASP A 92 -6.40 5.08 11.91
C ASP A 92 -7.85 4.78 12.34
N ARG A 93 -8.81 4.85 11.42
CA ARG A 93 -10.21 4.53 11.71
C ARG A 93 -10.31 3.09 12.21
N ARG A 94 -10.82 2.92 13.43
CA ARG A 94 -11.01 1.62 14.09
C ARG A 94 -9.70 0.87 14.40
N ILE A 95 -8.57 1.56 14.33
CA ILE A 95 -7.28 1.05 14.76
C ILE A 95 -6.87 1.79 16.03
N SER A 96 -6.27 1.08 16.99
CA SER A 96 -5.76 1.64 18.24
C SER A 96 -4.36 1.08 18.51
N GLY A 97 -3.48 1.89 19.10
CA GLY A 97 -2.12 1.46 19.45
C GLY A 97 -1.11 1.38 18.31
N PHE A 98 -1.52 1.60 17.06
CA PHE A 98 -0.63 1.57 15.89
C PHE A 98 -0.63 2.93 15.18
N ALA A 99 0.53 3.60 15.16
CA ALA A 99 0.74 4.83 14.40
C ALA A 99 1.53 4.56 13.11
N SER A 100 1.50 5.51 12.17
CA SER A 100 2.43 5.49 11.03
C SER A 100 3.88 5.54 11.52
N LEU A 101 4.76 4.76 10.90
CA LEU A 101 6.20 4.71 11.24
C LEU A 101 6.95 6.00 10.89
N ASP A 102 6.39 6.76 9.96
CA ASP A 102 6.93 8.01 9.43
C ASP A 102 5.86 9.11 9.40
N GLY A 103 6.28 10.36 9.20
CA GLY A 103 5.34 11.45 8.88
C GLY A 103 4.69 11.24 7.50
N LEU A 104 3.37 11.43 7.40
CA LEU A 104 2.58 11.16 6.19
C LEU A 104 2.93 12.04 4.97
N ASN A 105 3.68 13.12 5.18
CA ASN A 105 4.16 14.02 4.12
C ASN A 105 5.69 13.91 3.93
N SER A 106 6.31 12.87 4.49
CA SER A 106 7.74 12.58 4.37
C SER A 106 8.00 11.58 3.25
N GLN A 107 9.26 11.17 3.12
CA GLN A 107 9.71 10.10 2.21
C GLN A 107 9.30 8.69 2.68
N MET A 108 8.74 8.57 3.89
CA MET A 108 8.29 7.30 4.48
C MET A 108 9.35 6.18 4.44
N ARG A 109 10.60 6.53 4.78
CA ARG A 109 11.76 5.61 4.67
C ARG A 109 11.59 4.37 5.53
N ARG A 110 11.09 4.49 6.76
CA ARG A 110 10.91 3.33 7.65
C ARG A 110 9.81 2.41 7.14
N ALA A 111 8.69 2.96 6.68
CA ALA A 111 7.65 2.18 6.04
C ALA A 111 8.16 1.49 4.76
N ALA A 112 8.97 2.16 3.92
CA ALA A 112 9.56 1.54 2.74
C ALA A 112 10.52 0.38 3.11
N SER A 113 11.33 0.56 4.16
CA SER A 113 12.19 -0.51 4.71
C SER A 113 11.38 -1.69 5.24
N LEU A 114 10.22 -1.47 5.86
CA LEU A 114 9.32 -2.54 6.29
C LEU A 114 8.84 -3.38 5.09
N PHE A 115 8.37 -2.72 4.02
CA PHE A 115 7.97 -3.43 2.79
C PHE A 115 9.14 -4.20 2.17
N ALA A 116 10.34 -3.63 2.18
CA ALA A 116 11.54 -4.31 1.71
C ALA A 116 11.92 -5.52 2.60
N ALA A 117 11.78 -5.41 3.93
CA ALA A 117 12.08 -6.50 4.85
C ALA A 117 11.18 -7.73 4.61
N MET A 118 9.90 -7.51 4.26
CA MET A 118 8.95 -8.59 3.97
C MET A 118 9.37 -9.46 2.78
N THR A 119 10.20 -8.95 1.86
CA THR A 119 10.71 -9.72 0.71
C THR A 119 11.60 -10.91 1.11
N LYS A 120 12.04 -10.97 2.37
CA LYS A 120 12.81 -12.09 2.94
C LYS A 120 12.08 -13.44 2.78
N ASP A 121 10.74 -13.44 2.87
CA ASP A 121 9.92 -14.61 2.57
C ASP A 121 8.91 -14.31 1.45
N SER A 122 8.94 -15.12 0.39
CA SER A 122 8.15 -14.86 -0.81
C SER A 122 6.64 -14.96 -0.61
N GLU A 123 6.17 -15.80 0.33
CA GLU A 123 4.74 -15.96 0.59
C GLU A 123 4.22 -14.88 1.52
N ALA A 124 4.97 -14.54 2.57
CA ALA A 124 4.70 -13.40 3.44
C ALA A 124 4.66 -12.10 2.64
N ASN A 125 5.65 -11.89 1.76
CA ASN A 125 5.69 -10.73 0.86
C ASN A 125 4.46 -10.66 -0.06
N ARG A 126 4.08 -11.80 -0.68
CA ARG A 126 2.89 -11.85 -1.55
C ARG A 126 1.63 -11.46 -0.78
N ALA A 127 1.38 -12.08 0.37
CA ALA A 127 0.21 -11.77 1.19
C ALA A 127 0.19 -10.29 1.63
N TRP A 128 1.34 -9.75 2.02
CA TRP A 128 1.50 -8.35 2.41
C TRP A 128 1.23 -7.37 1.26
N VAL A 129 1.83 -7.60 0.09
CA VAL A 129 1.65 -6.77 -1.11
C VAL A 129 0.22 -6.87 -1.64
N ASP A 130 -0.34 -8.07 -1.74
CA ASP A 130 -1.73 -8.27 -2.19
C ASP A 130 -2.72 -7.52 -1.28
N ALA A 131 -2.51 -7.56 0.04
CA ALA A 131 -3.32 -6.81 0.99
C ALA A 131 -3.14 -5.29 0.85
N ALA A 132 -1.92 -4.82 0.64
CA ALA A 132 -1.63 -3.40 0.42
C ALA A 132 -2.26 -2.88 -0.88
N ASP A 133 -2.17 -3.65 -1.96
CA ASP A 133 -2.75 -3.32 -3.26
C ASP A 133 -4.28 -3.36 -3.23
N ALA A 134 -4.88 -4.35 -2.58
CA ALA A 134 -6.32 -4.40 -2.36
C ALA A 134 -6.81 -3.17 -1.56
N LYS A 135 -6.07 -2.77 -0.53
CA LYS A 135 -6.39 -1.60 0.29
C LYS A 135 -6.21 -0.27 -0.47
N ALA A 136 -5.16 -0.17 -1.29
CA ALA A 136 -4.97 0.98 -2.17
C ALA A 136 -6.12 1.10 -3.18
N LEU A 137 -6.51 -0.02 -3.80
CA LEU A 137 -7.63 -0.07 -4.74
C LEU A 137 -8.96 0.35 -4.07
N GLU A 138 -9.20 -0.06 -2.83
CA GLU A 138 -10.38 0.38 -2.06
C GLU A 138 -10.44 1.92 -1.98
N TYR A 139 -9.33 2.56 -1.63
CA TYR A 139 -9.24 4.02 -1.57
C TYR A 139 -9.36 4.69 -2.94
N GLU A 140 -8.75 4.12 -4.00
CA GLU A 140 -8.86 4.64 -5.37
C GLU A 140 -10.32 4.61 -5.86
N GLN A 141 -11.04 3.52 -5.57
CA GLN A 141 -12.46 3.37 -5.90
C GLN A 141 -13.35 4.29 -5.05
N ALA A 142 -13.04 4.48 -3.77
CA ALA A 142 -13.75 5.42 -2.91
C ALA A 142 -13.60 6.86 -3.42
N PHE A 143 -12.37 7.26 -3.79
CA PHE A 143 -12.09 8.52 -4.46
C PHE A 143 -12.89 8.65 -5.75
N ALA A 144 -12.84 7.66 -6.66
CA ALA A 144 -13.52 7.74 -7.94
C ALA A 144 -15.04 7.94 -7.80
N LYS A 145 -15.68 7.20 -6.88
CA LYS A 145 -17.10 7.37 -6.58
C LYS A 145 -17.42 8.76 -6.06
N ALA A 146 -16.62 9.27 -5.11
CA ALA A 146 -16.81 10.61 -4.56
C ALA A 146 -16.56 11.71 -5.61
N ALA A 147 -15.53 11.55 -6.43
CA ALA A 147 -15.16 12.49 -7.49
C ALA A 147 -16.22 12.59 -8.59
N VAL A 148 -16.89 11.49 -8.94
CA VAL A 148 -18.01 11.51 -9.89
C VAL A 148 -19.27 12.12 -9.26
N ALA A 149 -19.50 11.88 -7.97
CA ALA A 149 -20.67 12.41 -7.26
C ALA A 149 -20.58 13.93 -7.01
N ASP A 150 -19.38 14.44 -6.69
CA ASP A 150 -19.11 15.87 -6.51
C ASP A 150 -17.74 16.26 -7.11
N PRO A 151 -17.67 16.46 -8.44
CA PRO A 151 -16.42 16.75 -9.12
C PRO A 151 -15.75 18.06 -8.69
N LEU A 152 -16.49 18.99 -8.11
CA LEU A 152 -15.96 20.29 -7.68
C LEU A 152 -15.21 20.20 -6.34
N GLN A 153 -15.38 19.10 -5.59
CA GLN A 153 -14.74 18.86 -4.30
C GLN A 153 -13.71 17.72 -4.33
N ALA A 154 -13.43 17.15 -5.51
CA ALA A 154 -12.55 15.98 -5.64
C ALA A 154 -11.14 16.19 -5.09
N ASP A 155 -10.60 17.42 -5.10
CA ASP A 155 -9.26 17.73 -4.59
C ASP A 155 -9.23 18.07 -3.09
N SER A 156 -10.32 17.84 -2.35
CA SER A 156 -10.40 18.17 -0.93
C SER A 156 -11.09 17.07 -0.09
N GLY A 157 -11.21 17.32 1.21
CA GLY A 157 -12.02 16.48 2.11
C GLY A 157 -11.55 15.03 2.25
N ASP A 158 -12.51 14.12 2.41
CA ASP A 158 -12.27 12.68 2.54
C ASP A 158 -11.78 12.06 1.22
N ALA A 159 -12.34 12.47 0.07
CA ALA A 159 -11.98 11.94 -1.25
C ALA A 159 -10.48 12.11 -1.52
N GLN A 160 -9.95 13.33 -1.32
CA GLN A 160 -8.52 13.58 -1.48
C GLN A 160 -7.69 12.80 -0.46
N ARG A 161 -8.15 12.65 0.78
CA ARG A 161 -7.43 11.89 1.82
C ARG A 161 -7.30 10.41 1.46
N ASP A 162 -8.37 9.79 1.00
CA ASP A 162 -8.36 8.41 0.51
C ASP A 162 -7.40 8.27 -0.67
N LEU A 163 -7.47 9.17 -1.65
CA LEU A 163 -6.55 9.13 -2.77
C LEU A 163 -5.07 9.25 -2.33
N LEU A 164 -4.75 10.11 -1.36
CA LEU A 164 -3.39 10.20 -0.83
C LEU A 164 -2.95 8.97 -0.04
N ARG A 165 -3.88 8.26 0.62
CA ARG A 165 -3.58 6.96 1.26
C ARG A 165 -3.23 5.90 0.22
N ALA A 166 -3.96 5.86 -0.89
CA ALA A 166 -3.62 5.00 -2.02
C ALA A 166 -2.23 5.30 -2.57
N ALA A 167 -1.90 6.59 -2.80
CA ALA A 167 -0.58 7.00 -3.30
C ALA A 167 0.56 6.48 -2.43
N ARG A 168 0.40 6.56 -1.11
CA ARG A 168 1.39 6.05 -0.15
C ARG A 168 1.52 4.54 -0.26
N LEU A 169 0.42 3.78 -0.21
CA LEU A 169 0.48 2.31 -0.31
C LEU A 169 1.12 1.84 -1.62
N ARG A 170 0.67 2.36 -2.77
CA ARG A 170 1.23 2.01 -4.08
C ARG A 170 2.72 2.33 -4.17
N SER A 171 3.12 3.49 -3.64
CA SER A 171 4.53 3.87 -3.64
C SER A 171 5.35 3.01 -2.69
N LEU A 172 4.84 2.67 -1.50
CA LEU A 172 5.52 1.80 -0.54
C LEU A 172 5.73 0.39 -1.09
N VAL A 173 4.74 -0.19 -1.78
CA VAL A 173 4.88 -1.47 -2.48
C VAL A 173 6.03 -1.41 -3.49
N ALA A 174 5.97 -0.45 -4.42
CA ALA A 174 6.97 -0.36 -5.49
C ALA A 174 8.37 0.02 -4.96
N THR A 175 8.43 0.88 -3.95
CA THR A 175 9.68 1.33 -3.34
C THR A 175 10.31 0.25 -2.47
N GLY A 176 9.51 -0.52 -1.73
CA GLY A 176 9.98 -1.67 -0.97
C GLY A 176 10.59 -2.74 -1.87
N ASP A 177 9.94 -3.06 -3.00
CA ASP A 177 10.50 -3.97 -4.01
C ASP A 177 11.83 -3.44 -4.56
N ARG A 178 11.91 -2.16 -4.91
CA ARG A 178 13.16 -1.50 -5.36
C ARG A 178 14.29 -1.58 -4.33
N LEU A 179 13.98 -1.41 -3.04
CA LEU A 179 14.94 -1.48 -1.95
C LEU A 179 15.45 -2.91 -1.69
N ALA A 180 14.62 -3.91 -1.97
CA ALA A 180 15.02 -5.31 -1.95
C ALA A 180 15.77 -5.73 -3.23
N ASN A 181 15.47 -5.07 -4.35
CA ASN A 181 16.01 -5.36 -5.68
C ASN A 181 16.68 -4.09 -6.30
N PRO A 182 17.93 -3.75 -5.91
CA PRO A 182 18.65 -2.54 -6.36
C PRO A 182 18.98 -2.47 -7.86
N ASP A 183 18.62 -3.47 -8.66
CA ASP A 183 18.68 -3.43 -10.13
C ASP A 183 17.32 -3.17 -10.81
N ALA A 184 16.20 -3.27 -10.08
CA ALA A 184 14.87 -2.99 -10.62
C ALA A 184 14.73 -1.52 -11.12
N PRO A 185 13.86 -1.24 -12.11
CA PRO A 185 13.61 0.13 -12.53
C PRO A 185 13.14 1.01 -11.36
N ARG A 186 13.52 2.30 -11.38
CA ARG A 186 13.02 3.26 -10.39
C ARG A 186 11.49 3.34 -10.48
N PRO A 187 10.77 3.26 -9.34
CA PRO A 187 9.32 3.43 -9.35
C PRO A 187 8.93 4.80 -9.91
N VAL A 188 7.99 4.82 -10.85
CA VAL A 188 7.42 6.05 -11.42
C VAL A 188 5.90 6.03 -11.31
N PRO A 189 5.23 7.18 -11.07
CA PRO A 189 3.81 7.20 -10.78
C PRO A 189 2.93 6.92 -12.01
N THR A 190 3.48 6.93 -13.22
CA THR A 190 2.72 6.84 -14.49
C THR A 190 1.70 5.71 -14.51
N TYR A 191 2.07 4.51 -14.08
CA TYR A 191 1.16 3.36 -14.06
C TYR A 191 0.01 3.59 -13.07
N ALA A 192 0.36 3.93 -11.83
CA ALA A 192 -0.60 4.11 -10.75
C ALA A 192 -1.52 5.32 -10.99
N GLU A 193 -1.01 6.41 -11.57
CA GLU A 193 -1.80 7.56 -12.02
C GLU A 193 -2.83 7.14 -13.08
N THR A 194 -2.42 6.30 -14.03
CA THR A 194 -3.31 5.81 -15.09
C THR A 194 -4.39 4.88 -14.53
N ALA A 195 -4.05 4.05 -13.54
CA ALA A 195 -5.04 3.25 -12.83
C ALA A 195 -6.09 4.12 -12.12
N VAL A 196 -5.70 5.22 -11.45
CA VAL A 196 -6.65 6.17 -10.83
C VAL A 196 -7.54 6.85 -11.87
N MET A 197 -6.96 7.32 -12.98
CA MET A 197 -7.73 7.92 -14.07
C MET A 197 -8.76 6.94 -14.63
N TYR A 198 -8.38 5.66 -14.79
CA TYR A 198 -9.29 4.59 -15.17
C TYR A 198 -10.43 4.41 -14.14
N GLN A 199 -10.15 4.41 -12.84
CA GLN A 199 -11.21 4.26 -11.83
C GLN A 199 -12.29 5.34 -11.98
N VAL A 200 -11.89 6.59 -12.22
CA VAL A 200 -12.85 7.68 -12.48
C VAL A 200 -13.57 7.48 -13.81
N ALA A 201 -12.82 7.31 -14.90
CA ALA A 201 -13.38 7.23 -16.25
C ALA A 201 -14.31 6.04 -16.42
N SER A 202 -14.02 4.89 -15.79
CA SER A 202 -14.85 3.68 -15.89
C SER A 202 -16.28 3.84 -15.36
N LEU A 203 -16.53 4.86 -14.51
CA LEU A 203 -17.85 5.14 -13.95
C LEU A 203 -18.73 5.98 -14.89
N THR A 204 -18.14 6.71 -15.83
CA THR A 204 -18.83 7.73 -16.64
C THR A 204 -18.62 7.57 -18.14
N ALA A 205 -17.48 7.07 -18.57
CA ALA A 205 -17.14 6.89 -19.98
C ALA A 205 -18.01 5.81 -20.63
N ARG A 206 -18.34 6.03 -21.90
CA ARG A 206 -19.11 5.12 -22.75
C ARG A 206 -18.28 4.80 -23.98
N ASP A 207 -18.62 3.70 -24.65
CA ASP A 207 -17.92 3.23 -25.85
C ASP A 207 -18.11 4.15 -27.07
N ASP A 208 -19.09 5.06 -27.02
CA ASP A 208 -19.30 6.12 -28.00
C ASP A 208 -18.62 7.46 -27.64
N ASP A 209 -17.82 7.51 -26.56
CA ASP A 209 -17.12 8.73 -26.16
C ASP A 209 -16.01 9.09 -27.17
N PRO A 210 -16.06 10.29 -27.80
CA PRO A 210 -15.10 10.64 -28.84
C PRO A 210 -13.67 10.86 -28.33
N GLN A 211 -13.47 10.93 -27.01
CA GLN A 211 -12.16 11.20 -26.40
C GLN A 211 -11.37 9.92 -26.12
N ILE A 212 -12.03 8.75 -26.06
CA ILE A 212 -11.40 7.45 -25.81
C ILE A 212 -11.67 6.53 -27.00
N ASN A 213 -10.62 5.91 -27.53
CA ASN A 213 -10.76 5.01 -28.67
C ASN A 213 -11.60 3.77 -28.29
N GLU A 214 -12.55 3.38 -29.16
CA GLU A 214 -13.41 2.20 -29.01
C GLU A 214 -12.63 0.91 -28.70
N LYS A 215 -11.39 0.79 -29.18
CA LYS A 215 -10.52 -0.39 -28.92
C LYS A 215 -10.20 -0.60 -27.44
N PHE A 216 -10.36 0.45 -26.62
CA PHE A 216 -10.17 0.39 -25.18
C PHE A 216 -11.44 0.03 -24.41
N PHE A 217 -12.50 -0.36 -25.12
CA PHE A 217 -13.72 -0.88 -24.55
C PHE A 217 -13.92 -2.35 -24.93
N ARG A 218 -14.59 -3.09 -24.04
CA ARG A 218 -15.11 -4.43 -24.31
C ARG A 218 -16.51 -4.53 -23.71
N ASP A 219 -17.49 -4.91 -24.53
CA ASP A 219 -18.89 -5.01 -24.12
C ASP A 219 -19.42 -3.72 -23.45
N GLY A 220 -19.05 -2.56 -24.02
CA GLY A 220 -19.43 -1.24 -23.51
C GLY A 220 -18.74 -0.81 -22.21
N ARG A 221 -17.72 -1.57 -21.75
CA ARG A 221 -16.95 -1.26 -20.54
C ARG A 221 -15.53 -0.86 -20.90
N LEU A 222 -15.07 0.24 -20.31
CA LEU A 222 -13.67 0.65 -20.39
C LEU A 222 -12.77 -0.43 -19.79
N LEU A 223 -11.69 -0.79 -20.48
CA LEU A 223 -10.74 -1.80 -20.02
C LEU A 223 -9.78 -1.21 -18.98
N PRO A 224 -9.43 -1.96 -17.91
CA PRO A 224 -8.38 -1.56 -16.98
C PRO A 224 -7.00 -1.61 -17.66
N ILE A 225 -6.03 -0.85 -17.13
CA ILE A 225 -4.68 -0.75 -17.70
C ILE A 225 -3.96 -2.11 -17.85
N ASP A 226 -4.23 -3.07 -16.96
CA ASP A 226 -3.68 -4.44 -17.04
C ASP A 226 -4.14 -5.20 -18.30
N GLU A 227 -5.29 -4.83 -18.87
CA GLU A 227 -5.84 -5.40 -20.11
C GLU A 227 -5.43 -4.61 -21.36
N ILE A 228 -4.68 -3.51 -21.19
CA ILE A 228 -4.19 -2.69 -22.31
C ILE A 228 -2.79 -3.17 -22.74
N PRO A 229 -2.58 -3.51 -24.03
CA PRO A 229 -1.28 -3.86 -24.58
C PRO A 229 -0.23 -2.78 -24.29
N GLU A 230 1.01 -3.18 -24.02
CA GLU A 230 2.07 -2.27 -23.56
C GLU A 230 2.32 -1.12 -24.54
N GLU A 231 2.29 -1.41 -25.84
CA GLU A 231 2.43 -0.45 -26.94
C GLU A 231 1.33 0.63 -26.95
N ASP A 232 0.16 0.31 -26.39
CA ASP A 232 -1.01 1.18 -26.39
C ASP A 232 -1.18 1.97 -25.08
N ARG A 233 -0.46 1.59 -24.01
CA ARG A 233 -0.60 2.22 -22.67
C ARG A 233 -0.35 3.72 -22.68
N SER A 234 0.60 4.19 -23.49
CA SER A 234 0.87 5.63 -23.61
C SER A 234 -0.29 6.39 -24.25
N ILE A 235 -0.91 5.82 -25.29
CA ILE A 235 -2.06 6.41 -25.98
C ILE A 235 -3.28 6.38 -25.05
N TYR A 236 -3.52 5.25 -24.39
CA TYR A 236 -4.59 5.07 -23.41
C TYR A 236 -4.52 6.11 -22.30
N ARG A 237 -3.34 6.30 -21.68
CA ARG A 237 -3.12 7.34 -20.67
C ARG A 237 -3.43 8.74 -21.20
N ALA A 238 -2.96 9.07 -22.42
CA ALA A 238 -3.20 10.38 -23.00
C ALA A 238 -4.71 10.64 -23.21
N GLN A 239 -5.46 9.64 -23.64
CA GLN A 239 -6.91 9.73 -23.83
C GLN A 239 -7.65 9.87 -22.51
N LEU A 240 -7.29 9.12 -21.47
CA LEU A 240 -7.85 9.30 -20.13
C LEU A 240 -7.59 10.70 -19.58
N ARG A 241 -6.40 11.27 -19.83
CA ARG A 241 -6.10 12.66 -19.44
C ARG A 241 -6.98 13.66 -20.16
N VAL A 242 -7.14 13.51 -21.48
CA VAL A 242 -8.04 14.36 -22.28
C VAL A 242 -9.47 14.22 -21.79
N TYR A 243 -9.91 13.00 -21.50
CA TYR A 243 -11.23 12.69 -20.97
C TYR A 243 -11.54 13.47 -19.69
N LEU A 244 -10.56 13.56 -18.80
CA LEU A 244 -10.72 14.19 -17.50
C LEU A 244 -10.54 15.73 -17.50
N VAL A 245 -10.17 16.35 -18.63
CA VAL A 245 -9.97 17.82 -18.75
C VAL A 245 -11.16 18.64 -18.24
N PRO A 246 -12.43 18.27 -18.48
CA PRO A 246 -13.58 19.03 -17.99
C PRO A 246 -13.68 19.12 -16.46
N TRP A 247 -12.98 18.26 -15.71
CA TRP A 247 -13.01 18.20 -14.24
C TRP A 247 -11.65 18.55 -13.64
N PRO A 248 -11.28 19.84 -13.60
CA PRO A 248 -9.94 20.26 -13.17
C PRO A 248 -9.58 19.85 -11.74
N GLN A 249 -10.55 19.71 -10.83
CA GLN A 249 -10.27 19.25 -9.47
C GLN A 249 -9.96 17.75 -9.38
N ILE A 250 -10.54 16.94 -10.27
CA ILE A 250 -10.13 15.53 -10.40
C ILE A 250 -8.67 15.49 -10.89
N GLY A 251 -8.34 16.29 -11.90
CA GLY A 251 -6.96 16.44 -12.38
C GLY A 251 -5.99 16.86 -11.27
N ALA A 252 -6.33 17.92 -10.51
CA ALA A 252 -5.51 18.41 -9.40
C ALA A 252 -5.30 17.36 -8.30
N ALA A 253 -6.33 16.56 -8.00
CA ALA A 253 -6.25 15.47 -7.03
C ALA A 253 -5.29 14.37 -7.48
N ILE A 254 -5.36 13.98 -8.75
CA ILE A 254 -4.50 12.98 -9.39
C ILE A 254 -3.04 13.48 -9.48
N GLU A 255 -2.83 14.78 -9.71
CA GLU A 255 -1.49 15.36 -9.64
C GLU A 255 -0.91 15.32 -8.21
N ARG A 256 -1.73 15.59 -7.18
CA ARG A 256 -1.30 15.45 -5.78
C ARG A 256 -0.96 13.99 -5.45
N TYR A 257 -1.77 13.04 -5.92
CA TYR A 257 -1.48 11.61 -5.84
C TYR A 257 -0.10 11.30 -6.42
N ALA A 258 0.19 11.74 -7.66
CA ALA A 258 1.46 11.49 -8.32
C ALA A 258 2.64 12.11 -7.57
N ARG A 259 2.49 13.34 -7.03
CA ARG A 259 3.53 13.98 -6.21
C ARG A 259 3.81 13.25 -4.90
N THR A 260 2.76 12.79 -4.20
CA THR A 260 2.92 11.99 -2.98
C THR A 260 3.59 10.66 -3.27
N TYR A 261 3.20 9.99 -4.35
CA TYR A 261 3.88 8.78 -4.81
C TYR A 261 5.37 9.03 -5.05
N SER A 262 5.69 10.05 -5.85
CA SER A 262 7.08 10.40 -6.19
C SER A 262 7.92 10.80 -4.98
N THR A 263 7.34 11.50 -4.01
CA THR A 263 8.08 11.91 -2.79
C THR A 263 8.64 10.70 -2.03
N ILE A 264 7.90 9.60 -1.99
CA ILE A 264 8.34 8.35 -1.34
C ILE A 264 9.34 7.60 -2.24
N ALA A 265 9.00 7.43 -3.52
CA ALA A 265 9.83 6.71 -4.48
C ALA A 265 11.20 7.37 -4.72
N ASP A 266 11.26 8.70 -4.66
CA ASP A 266 12.47 9.48 -4.87
C ASP A 266 13.26 9.71 -3.59
N GLY A 267 12.65 9.38 -2.45
CA GLY A 267 13.17 9.65 -1.13
C GLY A 267 14.03 8.55 -0.55
N GLN A 268 14.34 7.49 -1.31
CA GLN A 268 15.22 6.41 -0.85
C GLN A 268 16.68 6.72 -1.16
#